data_AF-A0A3D4UFM9-F1
#
_entry.id   AF-A0A3D4UFM9-F1
#
_cell.length_a   1.000
_cell.length_b   1.000
_cell.length_c   1.000
_cell.angle_alpha   90.00
_cell.angle_beta   90.00
_cell.angle_gamma   90.00
#
_symmetry.space_group_name_H-M   'P 1'
#
loop_
_entity.id
_entity.type
_entity.pdbx_description
1 polymer ?
#
loop_
_entity_poly.entity_id
_entity_poly.type
_entity_poly.pdbx_seq_one_letter_code
_entity_poly.pdbx_strand_id
1 'polypeptide(L)' 'FFDVSAFLVAFNAGDLSVDFNNDGMLNFFDVSAFLSAFSTQDASADLNGDGQYNFFDVSAFLSAFSAGCP' A
#
# COMPACT_ATOMS: atom_id res chain seq x y z
N PHE A 1 -11.40 25.85 8.99
CA PHE A 1 -12.47 25.23 8.20
C PHE A 1 -11.91 23.87 7.81
N PHE A 2 -12.44 22.81 8.42
CA PHE A 2 -11.88 21.46 8.34
C PHE A 2 -11.95 20.99 6.87
N ASP A 3 -10.82 20.56 6.33
CA ASP A 3 -10.72 20.11 4.95
C ASP A 3 -11.50 18.79 4.82
N VAL A 4 -12.73 18.88 4.33
CA VAL A 4 -13.60 17.74 4.06
C VAL A 4 -13.02 16.83 2.97
N SER A 5 -12.10 17.34 2.14
CA SER A 5 -11.41 16.54 1.12
C SER A 5 -10.44 15.56 1.77
N ALA A 6 -9.73 15.97 2.83
CA ALA A 6 -8.90 15.04 3.61
C ALA A 6 -9.73 13.95 4.31
N PHE A 7 -10.93 14.29 4.78
CA PHE A 7 -11.84 13.31 5.39
C PHE A 7 -12.46 12.36 4.35
N LEU A 8 -12.77 12.84 3.14
CA LEU A 8 -13.33 12.02 2.06
C LEU A 8 -12.26 11.13 1.40
N VAL A 9 -11.01 11.61 1.30
CA VAL A 9 -9.86 10.81 0.84
C VAL A 9 -9.60 9.67 1.83
N ALA A 10 -9.66 9.93 3.15
CA ALA A 10 -9.47 8.89 4.17
C ALA A 10 -10.62 7.86 4.25
N PHE A 11 -11.82 8.19 3.77
CA PHE A 11 -12.99 7.29 3.79
C PHE A 11 -13.20 6.51 2.48
N ASN A 12 -12.66 7.01 1.36
CA ASN A 12 -12.76 6.37 0.04
C ASN A 12 -11.49 5.61 -0.37
N ALA A 13 -10.35 5.86 0.29
CA ALA A 13 -9.17 5.03 0.14
C ALA A 13 -9.34 3.78 1.01
N GLY A 14 -9.76 2.67 0.40
CA GLY A 14 -9.55 1.36 0.99
C GLY A 14 -8.08 1.24 1.40
N ASP A 15 -7.84 0.90 2.67
CA ASP A 15 -6.55 0.78 3.35
C ASP A 15 -5.36 1.47 2.63
N LEU A 16 -5.09 2.74 2.99
CA LEU A 16 -3.97 3.56 2.53
C LEU A 16 -2.58 2.89 2.67
N SER A 17 -2.48 1.78 3.42
CA SER A 17 -1.23 1.04 3.58
C SER A 17 -0.86 0.21 2.33
N VAL A 18 -1.82 -0.05 1.45
CA VAL A 18 -1.65 -0.95 0.29
C VAL A 18 -1.76 -0.21 -1.05
N ASP A 19 -2.23 1.04 -1.05
CA ASP A 19 -2.26 1.94 -2.21
C ASP A 19 -0.91 2.67 -2.35
N PHE A 20 0.00 2.07 -3.13
CA PHE A 20 1.36 2.60 -3.28
C PHE A 20 1.44 3.74 -4.30
N ASN A 21 0.51 3.78 -5.27
CA ASN A 21 0.50 4.82 -6.29
C ASN A 21 -0.46 5.98 -5.94
N ASN A 22 -1.19 5.87 -4.82
CA ASN A 22 -2.19 6.81 -4.33
C ASN A 22 -3.26 7.14 -5.37
N ASP A 23 -3.62 6.18 -6.21
CA ASP A 23 -4.63 6.34 -7.26
C ASP A 23 -6.05 5.95 -6.80
N GLY A 24 -6.19 5.43 -5.57
CA GLY A 24 -7.45 5.00 -4.99
C GLY A 24 -7.99 3.68 -5.57
N MET A 25 -7.18 2.95 -6.35
CA MET A 25 -7.53 1.69 -6.98
C MET A 25 -6.46 0.63 -6.72
N LEU A 26 -6.73 -0.28 -5.78
CA LEU A 26 -5.90 -1.45 -5.54
C LEU A 26 -5.83 -2.38 -6.77
N ASN A 27 -4.73 -2.30 -7.50
CA ASN A 27 -4.52 -3.06 -8.74
C ASN A 27 -3.04 -3.44 -8.96
N PHE A 28 -2.71 -4.00 -10.13
CA PHE A 28 -1.34 -4.44 -10.43
C PHE A 28 -0.31 -3.28 -10.49
N PHE A 29 -0.77 -2.05 -10.69
CA PHE A 29 0.07 -0.85 -10.65
C PHE A 29 0.64 -0.61 -9.24
N ASP A 30 -0.11 -0.91 -8.17
CA ASP A 30 0.41 -0.84 -6.79
C ASP A 30 1.54 -1.84 -6.56
N VAL A 31 1.41 -3.07 -7.09
CA VAL A 31 2.47 -4.09 -7.03
C VAL A 31 3.71 -3.59 -7.77
N SER A 32 3.55 -2.93 -8.92
CA SER A 32 4.68 -2.39 -9.67
C SER A 32 5.37 -1.23 -8.92
N ALA A 33 4.61 -0.38 -8.23
CA ALA A 33 5.12 0.69 -7.39
C ALA A 33 5.85 0.12 -6.16
N PHE A 34 5.26 -0.89 -5.51
CA PHE A 34 5.88 -1.66 -4.42
C PHE A 34 7.20 -2.28 -4.87
N LEU A 35 7.26 -2.94 -6.04
CA LEU A 35 8.49 -3.54 -6.57
C LEU A 35 9.57 -2.48 -6.85
N SER A 36 9.18 -1.29 -7.28
CA SER A 36 10.11 -0.18 -7.44
C SER A 36 10.69 0.26 -6.08
N ALA A 37 9.84 0.43 -5.07
CA ALA A 37 10.26 0.78 -3.70
C ALA A 37 11.14 -0.32 -3.07
N PHE A 38 10.79 -1.59 -3.30
CA PHE A 38 11.55 -2.76 -2.87
C PHE A 38 12.94 -2.82 -3.52
N SER A 39 13.03 -2.51 -4.82
CA SER A 39 14.31 -2.41 -5.54
C SER A 39 15.21 -1.31 -4.98
N THR A 40 14.61 -0.21 -4.49
CA THR A 40 15.34 0.88 -3.83
C THR A 40 15.55 0.67 -2.33
N GLN A 41 15.10 -0.46 -1.76
CA GLN A 41 15.13 -0.73 -0.32
C GLN A 41 14.51 0.39 0.51
N ASP A 42 13.42 0.95 0.00
CA ASP A 42 12.69 2.03 0.63
C ASP A 42 11.87 1.48 1.80
N ALA A 43 11.88 2.17 2.94
CA ALA A 43 11.17 1.74 4.15
C ALA A 43 9.66 1.56 3.94
N SER A 44 9.08 2.16 2.90
CA SER A 44 7.69 1.92 2.49
C SER A 44 7.44 0.48 2.03
N ALA A 45 8.43 -0.21 1.45
CA ALA A 45 8.30 -1.59 1.00
C ALA A 45 8.47 -2.63 2.13
N ASP A 46 8.87 -2.20 3.33
CA ASP A 46 8.96 -3.05 4.52
C ASP A 46 7.60 -3.06 5.24
N LEU A 47 6.71 -3.94 4.77
CA LEU A 47 5.36 -4.04 5.30
C LEU A 47 5.31 -4.79 6.63
N ASN A 48 6.31 -5.62 6.88
CA ASN A 48 6.38 -6.44 8.08
C ASN A 48 7.19 -5.76 9.22
N GLY A 49 8.03 -4.78 8.87
CA GLY A 49 8.84 -3.98 9.80
C GLY A 49 10.10 -4.68 10.30
N ASP A 50 10.58 -5.73 9.62
CA ASP A 50 11.79 -6.48 10.02
C ASP A 50 13.08 -5.94 9.39
N GLY A 51 12.98 -4.92 8.55
CA GLY A 51 14.12 -4.35 7.82
C GLY A 51 14.66 -5.26 6.71
N GLN A 52 13.94 -6.33 6.35
CA GLN A 52 14.31 -7.26 5.28
C GLN A 52 13.26 -7.30 4.18
N TYR A 53 13.57 -6.65 3.06
CA TYR A 53 12.80 -6.73 1.83
C TYR A 53 12.87 -8.14 1.24
N ASN A 54 11.86 -8.96 1.49
CA ASN A 54 11.79 -10.32 0.98
C ASN A 54 10.35 -10.75 0.61
N PHE A 55 10.15 -12.04 0.37
CA PHE A 55 8.84 -12.57 -0.04
C PHE A 55 7.75 -12.40 1.04
N PHE A 56 8.12 -12.24 2.31
CA PHE A 56 7.18 -11.99 3.38
C PHE A 56 6.47 -10.64 3.21
N ASP A 57 7.16 -9.58 2.80
CA ASP A 57 6.54 -8.28 2.49
C ASP A 57 5.54 -8.41 1.34
N VAL A 58 5.92 -9.10 0.28
CA VAL A 58 5.03 -9.36 -0.87
C VAL A 58 3.80 -10.16 -0.44
N SER A 59 3.97 -11.15 0.44
CA SER A 59 2.86 -11.94 0.95
C SER A 59 1.93 -11.14 1.88
N ALA A 60 2.49 -10.21 2.68
CA ALA A 60 1.72 -9.29 3.51
C ALA A 60 0.92 -8.31 2.63
N PHE A 61 1.55 -7.77 1.58
CA PHE A 61 0.89 -6.96 0.55
C PHE A 61 -0.27 -7.71 -0.09
N LEU A 62 -0.03 -8.93 -0.59
CA LEU A 62 -1.06 -9.77 -1.22
C LEU A 62 -2.17 -10.16 -0.25
N SER A 63 -1.84 -10.39 1.02
CA SER A 63 -2.84 -10.68 2.05
C SER A 63 -3.71 -9.46 2.32
N ALA A 64 -3.15 -8.25 2.34
CA ALA A 64 -3.90 -7.01 2.48
C ALA A 64 -4.72 -6.69 1.20
N PHE A 65 -4.14 -6.91 0.02
CA PHE A 65 -4.79 -6.81 -1.29
C PHE A 65 -5.99 -7.77 -1.39
N SER A 66 -5.80 -9.03 -0.98
CA SER A 66 -6.85 -10.05 -1.01
C SER A 66 -7.85 -9.93 0.14
N ALA A 67 -7.46 -9.30 1.26
CA ALA A 67 -8.38 -8.92 2.32
C ALA A 67 -9.27 -7.73 1.92
N GLY A 68 -9.05 -7.19 0.71
CA GLY A 68 -9.85 -6.21 -0.02
C GLY A 68 -11.16 -5.94 0.69
N CYS A 69 -11.18 -4.84 1.43
CA CYS A 69 -12.31 -4.49 2.28
C CYS A 69 -13.62 -4.71 1.50
N PRO A 70 -14.54 -5.54 2.01
CA PRO A 70 -15.77 -5.89 1.32
C PRO A 70 -16.69 -4.69 1.09
#